data_AF-H3H704-F1
#
_entry.id   AF-H3H704-F1
#
_cell.length_a   1.000
_cell.length_b   1.000
_cell.length_c   1.000
_cell.angle_alpha   90.00
_cell.angle_beta   90.00
_cell.angle_gamma   90.00
#
_symmetry.space_group_name_H-M   'P 1'
#
loop_
_entity.id
_entity.type
_entity.pdbx_description
1 polymer ?
#
loop_
_entity_poly.entity_id
_entity_poly.type
_entity_poly.pdbx_seq_one_letter_code
_entity_poly.pdbx_strand_id
1 'polypeptide(L)'
;MGFFDEQVGVKVPQVTVYFWIIKVLATTVGETFADFLNGNVGLGLGGTSGTMLAILLVALAAQLKLDFYFPPLYWFVIVAISTVGTLLSDNLTDNLGVSLSVTTPIFLSLLGVVFLA
;
A
#
# COMPACT_ATOMS: atom_id res chain seq x y z
N MET A 1 6.06 -10.76 -31.33
CA MET A 1 7.38 -10.11 -31.13
C MET A 1 7.09 -8.67 -30.74
N GLY A 2 6.61 -8.39 -29.54
CA GLY A 2 7.35 -8.41 -28.28
C GLY A 2 7.09 -7.04 -27.65
N PHE A 3 5.84 -6.76 -27.24
CA PHE A 3 5.42 -5.48 -26.63
C PHE A 3 6.06 -5.24 -25.24
N PHE A 4 7.08 -6.03 -24.88
CA PHE A 4 7.67 -6.14 -23.55
C PHE A 4 9.21 -6.02 -23.53
N ASP A 5 9.88 -5.87 -24.67
CA ASP A 5 11.35 -5.85 -24.70
C ASP A 5 11.88 -4.43 -24.97
N GLU A 6 12.20 -3.73 -23.88
CA GLU A 6 13.58 -3.38 -23.49
C GLU A 6 13.54 -2.40 -22.30
N GLN A 7 13.64 -2.92 -21.08
CA GLN A 7 13.81 -2.11 -19.87
C GLN A 7 15.28 -2.13 -19.47
N VAL A 8 16.04 -1.19 -20.01
CA VAL A 8 17.40 -0.92 -19.51
C VAL A 8 17.27 -0.18 -18.17
N GLY A 9 17.30 -0.92 -17.06
CA GLY A 9 17.61 -0.40 -15.71
C GLY A 9 16.46 0.11 -14.82
N VAL A 10 15.19 -0.05 -15.21
CA VAL A 10 14.05 0.46 -14.42
C VAL A 10 13.34 -0.70 -13.69
N LYS A 11 13.31 -0.66 -12.34
CA LYS A 11 12.69 -1.69 -11.48
C LYS A 11 11.16 -1.58 -11.37
N VAL A 12 10.51 -0.77 -12.20
CA VAL A 12 9.06 -0.47 -12.14
C VAL A 12 8.36 -0.79 -13.46
N PRO A 13 7.08 -1.17 -13.43
CA PRO A 13 6.32 -1.43 -14.65
C PRO A 13 6.24 -0.18 -15.52
N GLN A 14 6.17 -0.41 -16.84
CA GLN A 14 5.92 0.65 -17.79
C GLN A 14 4.58 1.34 -17.48
N VAL A 15 4.59 2.67 -17.41
CA VAL A 15 3.42 3.51 -17.12
C VAL A 15 2.50 3.53 -18.35
N THR A 16 1.79 2.42 -18.54
CA THR A 16 0.80 2.20 -19.60
C THR A 16 -0.62 2.29 -19.05
N VAL A 17 -1.63 2.15 -19.91
CA VAL A 17 -3.03 2.07 -19.46
C VAL A 17 -3.24 0.92 -18.46
N TYR A 18 -2.58 -0.22 -18.66
CA TYR A 18 -2.66 -1.36 -17.74
C TYR A 18 -2.11 -1.05 -16.35
N PHE A 19 -1.04 -0.24 -16.27
CA PHE A 19 -0.51 0.22 -14.99
C PHE A 19 -1.58 0.96 -14.19
N TRP A 20 -2.28 1.90 -14.82
CA TRP A 20 -3.34 2.68 -14.16
C TRP A 20 -4.53 1.82 -13.75
N ILE A 21 -4.97 0.90 -14.62
CA ILE A 21 -6.05 -0.04 -14.30
C ILE A 21 -5.70 -0.85 -13.05
N ILE A 22 -4.54 -1.51 -13.04
CA ILE A 22 -4.14 -2.36 -11.91
C ILE A 22 -3.94 -1.51 -10.65
N LYS A 23 -3.43 -0.28 -10.76
CA LYS A 23 -3.24 0.61 -9.61
C LYS A 23 -4.57 0.99 -8.95
N VAL A 24 -5.60 1.33 -9.74
CA VAL A 24 -6.94 1.63 -9.24
C VAL A 24 -7.57 0.37 -8.61
N LEU A 25 -7.47 -0.78 -9.28
CA LEU A 25 -7.95 -2.05 -8.71
C LEU A 25 -7.25 -2.38 -7.39
N ALA A 26 -5.95 -2.15 -7.29
CA ALA A 26 -5.18 -2.40 -6.08
C ALA A 26 -5.65 -1.54 -4.89
N THR A 27 -6.08 -0.30 -5.12
CA THR A 27 -6.66 0.53 -4.05
C THR A 27 -8.00 -0.01 -3.56
N THR A 28 -8.89 -0.46 -4.47
CA THR A 28 -10.19 -1.04 -4.09
C THR A 28 -10.03 -2.38 -3.38
N VAL A 29 -9.10 -3.21 -3.87
CA VAL A 29 -8.76 -4.49 -3.23
C VAL A 29 -8.13 -4.26 -1.86
N GLY A 30 -7.26 -3.26 -1.74
CA GLY A 30 -6.59 -2.92 -0.48
C GLY A 30 -7.57 -2.58 0.64
N GLU A 31 -8.55 -1.72 0.33
CA GLU A 31 -9.63 -1.32 1.24
C GLU A 31 -10.52 -2.51 1.65
N THR A 32 -11.07 -3.21 0.65
CA THR A 32 -11.94 -4.38 0.89
C THR A 32 -11.22 -5.46 1.72
N PHE A 33 -9.92 -5.63 1.49
CA PHE A 33 -9.12 -6.59 2.24
C PHE A 33 -8.86 -6.13 3.68
N ALA A 34 -8.65 -4.83 3.92
CA ALA A 34 -8.57 -4.26 5.28
C ALA A 34 -9.84 -4.55 6.08
N ASP A 35 -11.00 -4.24 5.49
CA ASP A 35 -12.32 -4.48 6.09
C ASP A 35 -12.55 -5.96 6.37
N PHE A 36 -12.22 -6.82 5.41
CA PHE A 36 -12.34 -8.27 5.56
C PHE A 36 -11.48 -8.78 6.73
N LEU A 37 -10.23 -8.33 6.83
CA LEU A 37 -9.33 -8.75 7.89
C LEU A 37 -9.79 -8.24 9.26
N ASN A 38 -10.29 -7.01 9.35
CA ASN A 38 -10.80 -6.44 10.59
C ASN A 38 -12.05 -7.19 11.07
N GLY A 39 -12.98 -7.50 10.16
CA GLY A 39 -14.24 -8.18 10.50
C GLY A 39 -14.12 -9.69 10.78
N ASN A 40 -13.23 -10.41 10.08
CA ASN A 40 -13.22 -11.89 10.11
C ASN A 40 -12.09 -12.52 10.93
N VAL A 41 -10.98 -11.82 11.15
CA VAL A 41 -9.79 -12.44 11.75
C VAL A 41 -9.85 -12.43 13.28
N GLY A 42 -10.77 -11.66 13.88
CA GLY A 42 -11.03 -11.67 15.33
C GLY A 42 -9.86 -11.16 16.20
N LEU A 43 -8.80 -10.64 15.58
CA LEU A 43 -7.62 -10.07 16.24
C LEU A 43 -7.82 -8.62 16.69
N GLY A 44 -8.96 -8.04 16.34
CA GLY A 44 -9.23 -6.61 16.51
C GLY A 44 -8.35 -5.74 15.60
N LEU A 45 -8.70 -4.45 15.54
CA LEU A 45 -8.10 -3.50 14.62
C LEU A 45 -6.59 -3.33 14.86
N GLY A 46 -6.15 -3.33 16.12
CA GLY A 46 -4.73 -3.25 16.48
C GLY A 46 -3.91 -4.49 16.09
N GLY A 47 -4.42 -5.70 16.34
CA GLY A 47 -3.73 -6.95 16.01
C GLY A 47 -3.62 -7.18 14.50
N THR A 48 -4.69 -6.88 13.77
CA THR A 48 -4.72 -6.92 12.30
C THR A 48 -3.77 -5.90 11.69
N SER A 49 -3.75 -4.65 12.20
CA SER A 49 -2.83 -3.60 11.75
C SER A 49 -1.37 -3.99 11.92
N GLY A 50 -0.99 -4.50 13.11
CA GLY A 50 0.38 -4.92 13.39
C GLY A 50 0.85 -6.07 12.49
N THR A 51 -0.03 -7.03 12.24
CA THR A 51 0.26 -8.19 11.38
C THR A 51 0.46 -7.76 9.93
N MET A 52 -0.46 -6.95 9.39
CA MET A 52 -0.34 -6.43 8.01
C MET A 52 0.87 -5.50 7.84
N LEU A 53 1.19 -4.69 8.86
CA LEU A 53 2.40 -3.87 8.84
C LEU A 53 3.66 -4.74 8.78
N ALA A 54 3.73 -5.83 9.56
CA ALA A 54 4.85 -6.76 9.50
C ALA A 54 4.97 -7.41 8.11
N ILE A 55 3.85 -7.83 7.51
CA ILE A 55 3.81 -8.37 6.14
C ILE A 55 4.33 -7.34 5.13
N LEU A 56 3.89 -6.09 5.23
CA LEU A 56 4.35 -5.01 4.37
C LEU A 56 5.86 -4.78 4.50
N LEU A 57 6.40 -4.73 5.72
CA LEU A 57 7.83 -4.54 5.94
C LEU A 57 8.67 -5.67 5.36
N VAL A 58 8.23 -6.93 5.52
CA VAL A 58 8.89 -8.10 4.94
C VAL A 58 8.86 -8.03 3.40
N ALA A 59 7.69 -7.73 2.83
CA ALA A 59 7.52 -7.64 1.39
C ALA A 59 8.33 -6.48 0.78
N LEU A 60 8.37 -5.32 1.46
CA LEU A 60 9.17 -4.18 1.06
C LEU A 60 10.66 -4.49 1.14
N ALA A 61 11.12 -5.15 2.20
CA ALA A 61 12.51 -5.59 2.33
C ALA A 61 12.90 -6.58 1.22
N ALA A 62 12.00 -7.50 0.86
CA ALA A 62 12.19 -8.41 -0.27
C ALA A 62 12.26 -7.63 -1.60
N GLN A 63 11.38 -6.66 -1.82
CA GLN A 63 11.36 -5.84 -3.03
C GLN A 63 12.63 -4.99 -3.17
N LEU A 64 13.12 -4.40 -2.08
CA LEU A 64 14.35 -3.59 -2.09
C LEU A 64 15.61 -4.44 -2.35
N LYS A 65 15.61 -5.71 -1.93
CA LYS A 65 16.70 -6.66 -2.18
C LYS A 65 16.74 -7.20 -3.61
N LEU A 66 15.64 -7.13 -4.36
CA LEU A 66 15.62 -7.60 -5.73
C LEU A 66 16.30 -6.59 -6.65
N ASP A 67 17.28 -7.05 -7.41
CA ASP A 67 18.01 -6.24 -8.38
C ASP A 67 17.32 -6.13 -9.74
N PHE A 68 16.23 -6.88 -9.93
CA PHE A 68 15.44 -6.91 -11.15
C PHE A 68 13.96 -6.72 -10.85
N TYR A 69 13.20 -6.34 -11.89
CA TYR A 69 11.75 -6.18 -11.79
C TYR A 69 11.07 -7.55 -11.65
N PHE A 70 10.40 -7.78 -10.52
CA PHE A 70 9.56 -8.96 -10.29
C PHE A 70 8.09 -8.52 -10.09
N PRO A 71 7.26 -8.57 -11.16
CA PRO A 71 5.90 -8.03 -11.15
C PRO A 71 5.02 -8.50 -9.99
N PRO A 72 4.98 -9.81 -9.63
CA PRO A 72 4.09 -10.27 -8.56
C PRO A 72 4.38 -9.64 -7.20
N LEU A 73 5.65 -9.51 -6.83
CA LEU A 73 6.02 -8.89 -5.54
C LEU A 73 5.75 -7.38 -5.55
N TYR A 74 6.03 -6.70 -6.67
CA TYR A 74 5.74 -5.28 -6.81
C TYR A 74 4.25 -4.97 -6.61
N TRP A 75 3.37 -5.71 -7.27
CA TRP A 75 1.93 -5.51 -7.12
C TRP A 75 1.43 -5.95 -5.75
N PHE A 76 2.01 -7.00 -5.16
CA PHE A 76 1.71 -7.40 -3.79
C PHE A 76 2.04 -6.30 -2.79
N VAL A 77 3.21 -5.67 -2.90
CA VAL A 77 3.60 -4.54 -2.04
C VAL A 77 2.64 -3.37 -2.22
N ILE A 78 2.18 -3.08 -3.45
CA ILE A 78 1.18 -2.04 -3.71
C ILE A 78 -0.16 -2.33 -3.03
N VAL A 79 -0.63 -3.58 -3.05
CA VAL A 79 -1.87 -3.96 -2.36
C VAL A 79 -1.66 -3.88 -0.84
N ALA A 80 -0.55 -4.43 -0.34
CA ALA A 80 -0.23 -4.45 1.08
C ALA A 80 -0.10 -3.03 1.66
N ILE A 81 0.56 -2.10 0.96
CA ILE A 81 0.69 -0.71 1.42
C ILE A 81 -0.66 0.01 1.43
N SER A 82 -1.54 -0.30 0.46
CA SER A 82 -2.90 0.25 0.45
C SER A 82 -3.70 -0.25 1.65
N THR A 83 -3.69 -1.56 1.92
CA THR A 83 -4.38 -2.17 3.08
C THR A 83 -3.86 -1.63 4.41
N VAL A 84 -2.53 -1.54 4.57
CA VAL A 84 -1.93 -1.00 5.81
C VAL A 84 -2.28 0.48 5.99
N GLY A 85 -2.34 1.26 4.90
CA GLY A 85 -2.74 2.66 4.94
C GLY A 85 -4.16 2.84 5.49
N THR A 86 -5.11 2.05 5.00
CA THR A 86 -6.49 2.02 5.52
C THR A 86 -6.52 1.67 7.00
N LEU A 87 -5.93 0.53 7.37
CA LEU A 87 -5.90 0.05 8.77
C LEU A 87 -5.23 1.06 9.73
N LEU A 88 -4.20 1.76 9.28
CA LEU A 88 -3.54 2.79 10.07
C LEU A 88 -4.47 3.99 10.29
N SER A 89 -5.13 4.46 9.25
CA SER A 89 -6.11 5.56 9.35
C SER A 89 -7.25 5.18 10.29
N ASP A 90 -7.80 3.98 10.15
CA ASP A 90 -8.87 3.46 11.02
C ASP A 90 -8.40 3.32 12.47
N ASN A 91 -7.15 2.95 12.70
CA ASN A 91 -6.62 2.86 14.05
C ASN A 91 -6.53 4.24 14.73
N LEU A 92 -6.12 5.26 13.97
CA LEU A 92 -6.08 6.64 14.46
C LEU A 92 -7.48 7.15 14.82
N THR A 93 -8.49 6.86 14.01
CA THR A 93 -9.85 7.38 14.22
C THR A 93 -10.62 6.57 15.25
N ASP A 94 -10.58 5.24 15.16
CA ASP A 94 -11.51 4.37 15.87
C ASP A 94 -10.93 3.87 17.20
N ASN A 95 -9.60 3.66 17.29
CA ASN A 95 -8.96 3.27 18.55
C ASN A 95 -8.43 4.48 19.33
N LEU A 96 -7.82 5.44 18.64
CA LEU A 96 -7.20 6.61 19.29
C LEU A 96 -8.13 7.83 19.35
N GLY A 97 -9.30 7.77 18.71
CA GLY A 97 -10.30 8.84 18.76
C GLY A 97 -9.89 10.14 18.04
N VAL A 98 -8.88 10.08 17.18
CA VAL A 98 -8.41 11.26 16.45
C VAL A 98 -9.36 11.54 15.29
N SER A 99 -10.05 12.68 15.35
CA SER A 99 -11.00 13.06 14.30
C SER A 99 -10.34 13.17 12.91
N LEU A 100 -11.06 12.73 11.88
CA LEU A 100 -10.65 12.88 10.47
C LEU A 100 -10.33 14.33 10.09
N SER A 101 -11.03 15.30 10.70
CA SER A 101 -10.77 16.72 10.47
C SER A 101 -9.37 17.14 10.93
N VAL A 102 -8.76 16.40 11.86
CA VAL A 102 -7.40 16.63 12.35
C VAL A 102 -6.37 15.81 11.55
N THR A 103 -6.65 14.54 11.24
CA THR A 103 -5.71 13.69 10.50
C THR A 103 -5.52 14.14 9.04
N THR A 104 -6.59 14.61 8.38
CA THR A 104 -6.57 15.06 6.98
C THR A 104 -5.54 16.18 6.72
N PRO A 105 -5.56 17.33 7.42
CA PRO A 105 -4.57 18.39 7.19
C PRO A 105 -3.15 17.96 7.58
N ILE A 106 -2.98 17.06 8.55
CA ILE A 106 -1.66 16.53 8.92
C ILE A 106 -1.09 15.70 7.77
N PHE A 107 -1.84 14.72 7.25
CA PHE A 107 -1.40 13.90 6.12
C PHE A 107 -1.16 14.74 4.86
N LEU A 108 -2.01 15.74 4.60
CA LEU A 108 -1.83 16.68 3.50
C LEU A 108 -0.51 17.45 3.64
N SER A 109 -0.19 17.93 4.85
CA SER A 109 1.04 18.68 5.13
C SER A 109 2.28 17.80 4.96
N LEU A 110 2.25 16.57 5.50
CA LEU A 110 3.33 15.60 5.35
C LEU A 110 3.57 15.24 3.87
N LEU A 111 2.50 15.01 3.10
CA LEU A 111 2.59 14.78 1.67
C LEU A 111 3.20 15.98 0.94
N GLY A 112 2.81 17.20 1.32
CA GLY A 112 3.39 18.44 0.80
C GLY A 112 4.89 18.53 1.06
N VAL A 113 5.35 18.18 2.27
CA VAL A 113 6.78 18.14 2.60
C VAL A 113 7.53 17.13 1.73
N VAL A 114 6.97 15.94 1.52
CA VAL A 114 7.59 14.91 0.66
C VAL A 114 7.75 15.38 -0.78
N PHE A 115 6.80 16.16 -1.31
CA PHE A 115 6.91 16.71 -2.68
C PHE A 115 7.85 17.92 -2.79
N LEU A 116 8.11 18.62 -1.67
CA LEU A 116 9.00 19.79 -1.63
C LEU A 116 10.46 19.43 -1.28
N ALA A 117 10.70 18.24 -0.72
CA ALA A 117 12.02 17.70 -0.39
C ALA A 117 12.67 17.01 -1.60
#